data_AF-A0A3N0W442-F1
#
_entry.id   AF-A0A3N0W442-F1
#
_cell.length_a   1.000
_cell.length_b   1.000
_cell.length_c   1.000
_cell.angle_alpha   90.00
_cell.angle_beta   90.00
_cell.angle_gamma   90.00
#
_symmetry.space_group_name_H-M   'P 1'
#
loop_
_entity.id
_entity.type
_entity.pdbx_description
1 polymer ?
#
loop_
_entity_poly.entity_id
_entity_poly.type
_entity_poly.pdbx_seq_one_letter_code
_entity_poly.pdbx_strand_id
1 'polypeptide(L)'
;MKAKQIPGVPIQKSGSFHDTESEKHYDSPSIASEKFNILKERFFSINRWKSYSGGPLADFRLYNSNGNAIEEMPEIGDFIRIDIPGPGETESKGYDWVEIIYISHKETDESESYIMTCRPSKTPGITANQHIAHFYSNAATSTFMIQKRGRTIKAGIYGRNEKPNLNARFIDTIRNVLIALGGMMGFSKIQWKSLTEGLLDF
;
A
#
# COMPACT_ATOMS: atom_id res chain seq x y z
N MET A 1 -12.09 -2.60 -18.80
CA MET A 1 -12.00 -3.51 -17.63
C MET A 1 -12.74 -2.88 -16.46
N LYS A 2 -13.28 -3.68 -15.53
CA LYS A 2 -13.95 -3.21 -14.30
C LYS A 2 -13.14 -3.66 -13.08
N ALA A 3 -13.12 -2.85 -12.03
CA ALA A 3 -12.48 -3.22 -10.76
C ALA A 3 -13.13 -4.46 -10.15
N LYS A 4 -12.31 -5.37 -9.59
CA LYS A 4 -12.83 -6.50 -8.82
C LYS A 4 -13.62 -6.01 -7.61
N GLN A 5 -14.75 -6.66 -7.35
CA GLN A 5 -15.56 -6.44 -6.14
C GLN A 5 -15.02 -7.36 -5.05
N ILE A 6 -14.31 -6.79 -4.09
CA ILE A 6 -13.62 -7.54 -3.03
C ILE A 6 -14.19 -7.07 -1.70
N PRO A 7 -14.69 -7.97 -0.83
CA PRO A 7 -15.24 -7.59 0.47
C PRO A 7 -14.26 -6.75 1.28
N GLY A 8 -14.72 -5.61 1.79
CA GLY A 8 -13.91 -4.67 2.58
C GLY A 8 -13.00 -3.73 1.76
N VAL A 9 -12.91 -3.90 0.44
CA VAL A 9 -12.24 -2.94 -0.45
C VAL A 9 -13.26 -1.91 -0.95
N PRO A 10 -12.97 -0.60 -0.91
CA PRO A 10 -13.87 0.41 -1.45
C PRO A 10 -14.21 0.18 -2.93
N ILE A 11 -15.44 0.50 -3.32
CA ILE A 11 -15.80 0.48 -4.75
C ILE A 11 -15.08 1.60 -5.50
N GLN A 12 -14.73 1.33 -6.76
CA GLN A 12 -14.30 2.38 -7.68
C GLN A 12 -15.54 3.16 -8.13
N LYS A 13 -15.56 4.47 -7.85
CA LYS A 13 -16.60 5.41 -8.29
C LYS A 13 -16.11 6.30 -9.45
N SER A 14 -14.81 6.60 -9.48
CA SER A 14 -14.20 7.45 -10.52
C SER A 14 -12.70 7.14 -10.66
N GLY A 15 -11.95 7.88 -11.49
CA GLY A 15 -10.49 7.71 -11.62
C GLY A 15 -10.07 6.33 -12.17
N SER A 16 -8.78 6.00 -12.08
CA SER A 16 -8.27 4.66 -12.38
C SER A 16 -8.42 3.72 -11.17
N PHE A 17 -8.07 2.46 -11.42
CA PHE A 17 -7.95 1.41 -10.41
C PHE A 17 -6.82 0.47 -10.80
N HIS A 18 -6.30 -0.27 -9.82
CA HIS A 18 -5.53 -1.48 -10.09
C HIS A 18 -5.92 -2.56 -9.08
N ASP A 19 -5.75 -3.80 -9.51
CA ASP A 19 -5.86 -5.00 -8.66
C ASP A 19 -4.54 -5.75 -8.81
N THR A 20 -3.76 -5.83 -7.74
CA THR A 20 -2.46 -6.54 -7.73
C THR A 20 -2.49 -7.59 -6.64
N GLU A 21 -2.33 -8.84 -7.04
CA GLU A 21 -2.50 -10.00 -6.17
C GLU A 21 -1.37 -11.00 -6.41
N SER A 22 -1.00 -11.68 -5.34
CA SER A 22 -0.12 -12.86 -5.34
C SER A 22 -0.70 -13.89 -4.39
N GLU A 23 -0.52 -15.16 -4.70
CA GLU A 23 -1.03 -16.27 -3.90
C GLU A 23 -0.02 -17.42 -3.84
N LYS A 24 -0.07 -18.19 -2.75
CA LYS A 24 0.64 -19.46 -2.60
C LYS A 24 -0.32 -20.55 -2.15
N HIS A 25 -0.17 -21.73 -2.72
CA HIS A 25 -0.95 -22.92 -2.39
C HIS A 25 -0.07 -23.92 -1.64
N TYR A 26 -0.65 -24.61 -0.66
CA TYR A 26 0.05 -25.57 0.19
C TYR A 26 -0.61 -26.94 0.17
N ASP A 27 0.15 -27.95 0.62
CA ASP A 27 -0.30 -29.33 0.64
C ASP A 27 -1.44 -29.55 1.65
N SER A 28 -1.46 -28.80 2.77
CA SER A 28 -2.47 -28.94 3.80
C SER A 28 -2.97 -27.59 4.36
N PRO A 29 -4.20 -27.54 4.90
CA PRO A 29 -4.72 -26.35 5.59
C PRO A 29 -3.92 -25.96 6.83
N SER A 30 -3.26 -26.94 7.47
CA SER A 30 -2.39 -26.71 8.63
C SER A 30 -1.15 -25.92 8.23
N ILE A 31 -0.46 -26.32 7.15
CA ILE A 31 0.70 -25.59 6.60
C ILE A 31 0.28 -24.18 6.16
N ALA A 32 -0.87 -24.05 5.49
CA ALA A 32 -1.40 -22.75 5.09
C ALA A 32 -1.66 -21.83 6.30
N SER A 33 -2.13 -22.38 7.42
CA SER A 33 -2.37 -21.62 8.66
C SER A 33 -1.07 -21.16 9.32
N GLU A 34 -0.05 -22.02 9.36
CA GLU A 34 1.29 -21.65 9.86
C GLU A 34 1.90 -20.51 9.01
N LYS A 35 1.88 -20.65 7.69
CA LYS A 35 2.39 -19.61 6.77
C LYS A 35 1.57 -18.33 6.83
N PHE A 36 0.26 -18.42 7.10
CA PHE A 36 -0.57 -17.25 7.27
C PHE A 36 -0.23 -16.45 8.53
N ASN A 37 0.17 -17.10 9.63
CA ASN A 37 0.64 -16.40 10.82
C ASN A 37 1.91 -15.60 10.54
N ILE A 38 2.87 -16.19 9.80
CA ILE A 38 4.08 -15.48 9.37
C ILE A 38 3.70 -14.31 8.44
N LEU A 39 2.77 -14.53 7.50
CA LEU A 39 2.28 -13.48 6.60
C LEU A 39 1.64 -12.32 7.37
N LYS A 40 0.88 -12.60 8.43
CA LYS A 40 0.28 -11.58 9.31
C LYS A 40 1.35 -10.71 9.97
N GLU A 41 2.40 -11.32 10.53
CA GLU A 41 3.52 -10.57 11.13
C GLU A 41 4.21 -9.68 10.10
N ARG A 42 4.50 -10.21 8.90
CA ARG A 42 5.11 -9.45 7.79
C ARG A 42 4.20 -8.33 7.29
N PHE A 43 2.90 -8.59 7.21
CA PHE A 43 1.91 -7.62 6.74
C PHE A 43 1.87 -6.38 7.64
N PHE A 44 1.87 -6.56 8.95
CA PHE A 44 1.87 -5.43 9.89
C PHE A 44 3.25 -4.81 10.14
N SER A 45 4.33 -5.48 9.75
CA SER A 45 5.70 -4.95 9.82
C SER A 45 6.01 -3.96 8.68
N ILE A 46 5.27 -2.85 8.59
CA ILE A 46 5.37 -1.85 7.50
C ILE A 46 6.81 -1.36 7.30
N ASN A 47 7.52 -1.08 8.41
CA ASN A 47 8.92 -0.64 8.40
C ASN A 47 9.89 -1.64 7.73
N ARG A 48 9.46 -2.88 7.51
CA ARG A 48 10.26 -3.97 6.92
C ARG A 48 9.80 -4.34 5.51
N TRP A 49 8.75 -3.73 4.98
CA TRP A 49 8.20 -4.09 3.67
C TRP A 49 9.24 -4.06 2.54
N LYS A 50 10.13 -3.06 2.52
CA LYS A 50 11.23 -2.99 1.55
C LYS A 50 12.19 -4.18 1.63
N SER A 51 12.44 -4.70 2.84
CA SER A 51 13.31 -5.86 3.03
C SER A 51 12.67 -7.17 2.53
N TYR A 52 11.33 -7.24 2.51
CA TYR A 52 10.62 -8.41 2.00
C TYR A 52 10.49 -8.39 0.47
N SER A 53 10.37 -7.21 -0.14
CA SER A 53 9.97 -7.06 -1.54
C SER A 53 11.10 -7.16 -2.56
N GLY A 54 12.37 -7.08 -2.12
CA GLY A 54 13.57 -7.25 -2.94
C GLY A 54 13.80 -6.14 -3.99
N GLY A 55 15.06 -5.76 -4.25
CA GLY A 55 15.41 -4.81 -5.32
C GLY A 55 15.18 -3.31 -4.98
N PRO A 56 15.33 -2.40 -5.97
CA PRO A 56 15.20 -0.96 -5.79
C PRO A 56 13.72 -0.54 -5.76
N LEU A 57 13.05 -0.84 -4.65
CA LEU A 57 11.64 -0.52 -4.42
C LEU A 57 11.47 0.63 -3.43
N ALA A 58 10.23 1.12 -3.34
CA ALA A 58 9.85 2.14 -2.38
C ALA A 58 10.14 1.72 -0.94
N ASP A 59 10.64 2.64 -0.12
CA ASP A 59 10.75 2.44 1.33
C ASP A 59 9.49 2.91 2.03
N PHE A 60 9.02 2.13 3.00
CA PHE A 60 7.80 2.38 3.74
C PHE A 60 8.15 2.52 5.22
N ARG A 61 7.68 3.60 5.85
CA ARG A 61 7.93 3.87 7.27
C ARG A 61 6.66 4.31 7.96
N LEU A 62 6.38 3.73 9.12
CA LEU A 62 5.21 4.01 9.93
C LEU A 62 5.49 5.18 10.89
N TYR A 63 4.51 6.07 11.01
CA TYR A 63 4.54 7.27 11.84
C TYR A 63 3.21 7.43 12.56
N ASN A 64 3.23 7.96 13.77
CA ASN A 64 2.00 8.38 14.45
C ASN A 64 1.51 9.75 13.93
N SER A 65 0.33 10.17 14.40
CA SER A 65 -0.31 11.44 14.00
C SER A 65 0.50 12.71 14.31
N ASN A 66 1.45 12.62 15.25
CA ASN A 66 2.38 13.71 15.57
C ASN A 66 3.59 13.76 14.63
N GLY A 67 3.73 12.81 13.71
CA GLY A 67 4.84 12.73 12.77
C GLY A 67 6.11 12.12 13.37
N ASN A 68 6.00 11.36 14.46
CA ASN A 68 7.10 10.58 15.02
C ASN A 68 7.11 9.18 14.42
N ALA A 69 8.29 8.68 14.03
CA ALA A 69 8.44 7.32 13.55
C ALA A 69 8.13 6.33 14.69
N ILE A 70 7.42 5.26 14.36
CA ILE A 70 6.99 4.25 15.32
C ILE A 70 7.30 2.83 14.81
N GLU A 71 7.48 1.91 15.75
CA GLU A 71 7.73 0.47 15.49
C GLU A 71 6.58 -0.42 16.03
N GLU A 72 5.53 0.20 16.60
CA GLU A 72 4.36 -0.52 17.08
C GLU A 72 3.47 -1.05 15.93
N MET A 73 2.45 -1.83 16.31
CA MET A 73 1.41 -2.25 15.37
C MET A 73 0.68 -1.02 14.82
N PRO A 74 0.41 -0.95 13.50
CA PRO A 74 -0.28 0.18 12.91
C PRO A 74 -1.72 0.28 13.42
N GLU A 75 -2.14 1.52 13.71
CA GLU A 75 -3.50 1.86 14.14
C GLU A 75 -4.18 2.80 13.14
N ILE A 76 -5.51 2.93 13.27
CA ILE A 76 -6.25 3.93 12.50
C ILE A 76 -5.82 5.33 12.97
N GLY A 77 -5.44 6.20 12.02
CA GLY A 77 -4.89 7.51 12.29
C GLY A 77 -3.36 7.57 12.28
N ASP A 78 -2.68 6.44 12.13
CA ASP A 78 -1.25 6.41 11.80
C ASP A 78 -1.01 6.71 10.32
N PHE A 79 0.24 6.99 9.99
CA PHE A 79 0.69 7.46 8.70
C PHE A 79 1.81 6.57 8.16
N ILE A 80 1.76 6.29 6.86
CA ILE A 80 2.85 5.62 6.15
C ILE A 80 3.52 6.63 5.23
N ARG A 81 4.81 6.86 5.47
CA ARG A 81 5.69 7.58 4.56
C ARG A 81 6.16 6.64 3.47
N ILE A 82 6.09 7.08 2.22
CA ILE A 82 6.48 6.31 1.05
C ILE A 82 7.62 7.08 0.35
N ASP A 83 8.79 6.47 0.34
CA ASP A 83 9.97 6.96 -0.38
C ASP A 83 10.09 6.23 -1.71
N ILE A 84 9.65 6.85 -2.80
CA ILE A 84 9.61 6.24 -4.13
C ILE A 84 10.93 6.52 -4.86
N PRO A 85 11.67 5.48 -5.30
CA PRO A 85 12.91 5.68 -6.04
C PRO A 85 12.66 6.39 -7.39
N GLY A 86 13.43 7.45 -7.67
CA GLY A 86 13.32 8.24 -8.90
C GLY A 86 14.39 9.34 -9.02
N PRO A 87 14.54 9.99 -10.19
CA PRO A 87 15.55 11.01 -10.40
C PRO A 87 15.24 12.30 -9.63
N GLY A 88 15.98 12.54 -8.55
CA GLY A 88 15.94 13.75 -7.75
C GLY A 88 16.67 13.56 -6.42
N GLU A 89 17.24 14.64 -5.88
CA GLU A 89 17.85 14.62 -4.54
C GLU A 89 16.81 14.21 -3.49
N THR A 90 17.09 13.10 -2.81
CA THR A 90 16.29 12.47 -1.75
C THR A 90 16.04 13.38 -0.55
N GLU A 91 16.85 14.43 -0.38
CA GLU A 91 16.79 15.32 0.78
C GLU A 91 16.12 16.68 0.48
N SER A 92 15.82 17.00 -0.79
CA SER A 92 15.23 18.30 -1.16
C SER A 92 13.82 18.24 -1.79
N LYS A 93 13.11 17.08 -1.80
CA LYS A 93 11.95 16.87 -2.71
C LYS A 93 10.65 16.23 -2.18
N GLY A 94 10.51 16.01 -0.86
CA GLY A 94 9.25 15.59 -0.24
C GLY A 94 8.87 14.11 -0.44
N TYR A 95 8.24 13.52 0.57
CA TYR A 95 7.76 12.12 0.55
C TYR A 95 6.26 12.08 0.24
N ASP A 96 5.82 10.96 -0.35
CA ASP A 96 4.40 10.64 -0.44
C ASP A 96 3.93 10.15 0.95
N TRP A 97 2.80 10.66 1.42
CA TRP A 97 2.21 10.29 2.70
C TRP A 97 0.81 9.73 2.50
N VAL A 98 0.49 8.66 3.23
CA VAL A 98 -0.86 8.12 3.34
C VAL A 98 -1.23 7.94 4.80
N GLU A 99 -2.50 8.20 5.13
CA GLU A 99 -3.08 7.95 6.45
C GLU A 99 -3.82 6.62 6.43
N ILE A 100 -3.68 5.82 7.49
CA ILE A 100 -4.43 4.59 7.71
C ILE A 100 -5.82 4.96 8.22
N ILE A 101 -6.82 4.79 7.37
CA ILE A 101 -8.20 5.21 7.66
C ILE A 101 -9.11 4.05 8.06
N TYR A 102 -8.66 2.80 7.89
CA TYR A 102 -9.44 1.61 8.21
C TYR A 102 -8.52 0.41 8.39
N ILE A 103 -8.72 -0.33 9.49
CA ILE A 103 -8.16 -1.65 9.72
C ILE A 103 -9.30 -2.59 10.08
N SER A 104 -9.28 -3.82 9.56
CA SER A 104 -10.27 -4.83 9.89
C SER A 104 -9.68 -6.22 9.86
N HIS A 105 -10.17 -7.06 10.77
CA HIS A 105 -9.93 -8.48 10.82
C HIS A 105 -11.27 -9.20 10.68
N LYS A 106 -11.32 -10.20 9.79
CA LYS A 106 -12.47 -11.08 9.64
C LYS A 106 -12.01 -12.52 9.63
N GLU A 107 -12.59 -13.31 10.51
CA GLU A 107 -12.38 -14.75 10.60
C GLU A 107 -13.73 -15.47 10.52
N THR A 108 -13.77 -16.53 9.73
CA THR A 108 -14.88 -17.47 9.59
C THR A 108 -14.31 -18.88 9.53
N ASP A 109 -15.17 -19.90 9.65
CA ASP A 109 -14.77 -21.30 9.51
C ASP A 109 -14.06 -21.61 8.18
N GLU A 110 -14.32 -20.81 7.14
CA GLU A 110 -13.75 -20.99 5.80
C GLU A 110 -12.52 -20.12 5.50
N SER A 111 -12.39 -18.98 6.18
CA SER A 111 -11.41 -17.96 5.79
C SER A 111 -11.01 -17.01 6.91
N GLU A 112 -9.78 -16.52 6.83
CA GLU A 112 -9.27 -15.45 7.70
C GLU A 112 -8.70 -14.34 6.82
N SER A 113 -8.95 -13.08 7.14
CA SER A 113 -8.43 -11.95 6.37
C SER A 113 -8.16 -10.72 7.23
N TYR A 114 -7.07 -10.02 6.92
CA TYR A 114 -6.76 -8.69 7.45
C TYR A 114 -6.79 -7.68 6.32
N ILE A 115 -7.34 -6.50 6.59
CA ILE A 115 -7.48 -5.40 5.65
C ILE A 115 -6.93 -4.15 6.30
N MET A 116 -6.14 -3.38 5.56
CA MET A 116 -5.67 -2.05 5.93
C MET A 116 -5.87 -1.11 4.73
N THR A 117 -6.72 -0.09 4.88
CA THR A 117 -6.96 0.90 3.83
C THR A 117 -6.31 2.22 4.19
N CYS A 118 -5.52 2.72 3.25
CA CYS A 118 -4.83 4.00 3.36
C CYS A 118 -5.39 5.00 2.34
N ARG A 119 -5.22 6.29 2.65
CA ARG A 119 -5.61 7.40 1.78
C ARG A 119 -4.48 8.43 1.68
N PRO A 120 -4.21 9.01 0.50
CA PRO A 120 -3.26 10.11 0.38
C PRO A 120 -3.53 11.21 1.39
N SER A 121 -2.49 11.62 2.12
CA SER A 121 -2.60 12.60 3.19
C SER A 121 -1.45 13.60 3.14
N LYS A 122 -1.57 14.62 3.97
CA LYS A 122 -0.50 15.58 4.25
C LYS A 122 0.51 14.94 5.20
N THR A 123 1.67 15.58 5.33
CA THR A 123 2.66 15.19 6.34
C THR A 123 2.05 15.28 7.75
N PRO A 124 2.16 14.23 8.58
CA PRO A 124 1.70 14.26 9.98
C PRO A 124 2.49 15.27 10.82
N GLY A 125 1.90 15.73 11.93
CA GLY A 125 2.55 16.70 12.84
C GLY A 125 2.68 18.14 12.32
N ILE A 126 2.47 18.39 11.02
CA ILE A 126 2.60 19.73 10.43
C ILE A 126 1.23 20.41 10.31
N THR A 127 1.07 21.54 11.01
CA THR A 127 -0.16 22.36 10.97
C THR A 127 -0.11 23.47 9.91
N ALA A 128 1.08 23.99 9.63
CA ALA A 128 1.32 25.00 8.60
C ALA A 128 1.57 24.35 7.23
N ASN A 129 0.89 24.79 6.17
CA ASN A 129 0.96 24.22 4.81
C ASN A 129 0.37 22.79 4.70
N GLN A 130 -0.96 22.71 4.60
CA GLN A 130 -1.74 21.47 4.51
C GLN A 130 -1.74 20.82 3.12
N HIS A 131 -0.64 21.00 2.37
CA HIS A 131 -0.53 20.50 1.02
C HIS A 131 -0.31 18.98 1.02
N ILE A 132 -1.07 18.27 0.18
CA ILE A 132 -0.89 16.84 -0.06
C ILE A 132 0.14 16.71 -1.18
N ALA A 133 1.39 16.45 -0.80
CA ALA A 133 2.47 16.11 -1.73
C ALA A 133 2.40 14.61 -2.04
N HIS A 134 1.36 14.21 -2.76
CA HIS A 134 1.14 12.83 -3.16
C HIS A 134 0.68 12.77 -4.62
N PHE A 135 1.11 11.73 -5.35
CA PHE A 135 0.83 11.57 -6.78
C PHE A 135 -0.67 11.56 -7.11
N TYR A 136 -1.44 10.81 -6.32
CA TYR A 136 -2.90 10.77 -6.37
C TYR A 136 -3.54 11.75 -5.38
N SER A 137 -4.72 12.26 -5.75
CA SER A 137 -5.54 13.10 -4.88
C SER A 137 -6.12 12.34 -3.67
N ASN A 138 -6.56 13.08 -2.65
CA ASN A 138 -7.24 12.58 -1.45
C ASN A 138 -8.47 11.67 -1.72
N ALA A 139 -9.05 11.72 -2.93
CA ALA A 139 -10.16 10.82 -3.28
C ALA A 139 -9.72 9.36 -3.48
N ALA A 140 -8.43 9.12 -3.71
CA ALA A 140 -7.88 7.78 -3.94
C ALA A 140 -7.78 6.97 -2.64
N THR A 141 -7.83 5.66 -2.75
CA THR A 141 -7.58 4.73 -1.64
C THR A 141 -6.72 3.58 -2.10
N SER A 142 -5.80 3.14 -1.23
CA SER A 142 -5.01 1.93 -1.40
C SER A 142 -5.35 0.95 -0.28
N THR A 143 -5.97 -0.17 -0.64
CA THR A 143 -6.33 -1.22 0.32
C THR A 143 -5.36 -2.38 0.21
N PHE A 144 -4.61 -2.62 1.29
CA PHE A 144 -3.74 -3.77 1.49
C PHE A 144 -4.55 -4.87 2.18
N MET A 145 -4.38 -6.11 1.74
CA MET A 145 -5.12 -7.25 2.25
C MET A 145 -4.26 -8.51 2.25
N ILE A 146 -4.38 -9.29 3.31
CA ILE A 146 -3.96 -10.69 3.32
C ILE A 146 -5.17 -11.57 3.61
N GLN A 147 -5.23 -12.74 3.00
CA GLN A 147 -6.32 -13.69 3.19
C GLN A 147 -5.81 -15.13 3.16
N LYS A 148 -6.35 -15.98 4.02
CA LYS A 148 -6.26 -17.43 3.96
C LYS A 148 -7.63 -18.01 3.64
N ARG A 149 -7.69 -18.98 2.74
CA ARG A 149 -8.88 -19.80 2.47
C ARG A 149 -8.45 -21.23 2.17
N GLY A 150 -8.85 -22.18 3.03
CA GLY A 150 -8.44 -23.58 2.92
C GLY A 150 -6.92 -23.74 2.88
N ARG A 151 -6.40 -24.14 1.72
CA ARG A 151 -4.96 -24.41 1.48
C ARG A 151 -4.21 -23.27 0.79
N THR A 152 -4.88 -22.14 0.56
CA THR A 152 -4.32 -21.01 -0.18
C THR A 152 -4.22 -19.79 0.72
N ILE A 153 -3.08 -19.10 0.65
CA ILE A 153 -2.93 -17.76 1.20
C ILE A 153 -2.67 -16.76 0.07
N LYS A 154 -3.10 -15.52 0.27
CA LYS A 154 -3.07 -14.46 -0.72
C LYS A 154 -2.66 -13.14 -0.07
N ALA A 155 -1.87 -12.36 -0.79
CA ALA A 155 -1.63 -10.95 -0.52
C ALA A 155 -2.16 -10.12 -1.71
N GLY A 156 -2.81 -9.00 -1.42
CA GLY A 156 -3.43 -8.15 -2.44
C GLY A 156 -3.35 -6.67 -2.09
N ILE A 157 -3.19 -5.84 -3.12
CA ILE A 157 -3.18 -4.39 -3.04
C ILE A 157 -4.11 -3.84 -4.11
N TYR A 158 -5.07 -3.04 -3.67
CA TYR A 158 -6.17 -2.56 -4.50
C TYR A 158 -6.25 -1.05 -4.48
N GLY A 159 -5.88 -0.43 -5.59
CA GLY A 159 -6.03 1.00 -5.83
C GLY A 159 -7.43 1.31 -6.35
N ARG A 160 -8.07 2.34 -5.80
CA ARG A 160 -9.42 2.80 -6.21
C ARG A 160 -9.45 4.32 -6.26
N ASN A 161 -10.26 4.86 -7.15
CA ASN A 161 -10.51 6.31 -7.23
C ASN A 161 -9.27 7.14 -7.51
N GLU A 162 -8.29 6.55 -8.21
CA GLU A 162 -6.99 7.15 -8.49
C GLU A 162 -7.11 8.26 -9.53
N LYS A 163 -6.98 9.50 -9.07
CA LYS A 163 -6.94 10.69 -9.92
C LYS A 163 -5.65 11.45 -9.66
N PRO A 164 -4.96 11.95 -10.70
CA PRO A 164 -3.77 12.77 -10.53
C PRO A 164 -4.06 13.96 -9.61
N ASN A 165 -3.13 14.26 -8.71
CA ASN A 165 -3.19 15.43 -7.87
C ASN A 165 -2.63 16.66 -8.61
N LEU A 166 -3.52 17.39 -9.29
CA LEU A 166 -3.13 18.56 -10.11
C LEU A 166 -2.62 19.75 -9.29
N ASN A 167 -2.77 19.72 -7.96
CA ASN A 167 -2.31 20.78 -7.07
C ASN A 167 -0.89 20.53 -6.55
N ALA A 168 -0.27 19.37 -6.84
CA ALA A 168 1.04 19.01 -6.34
C ALA A 168 2.18 19.56 -7.22
N ARG A 169 2.64 20.77 -6.89
CA ARG A 169 3.70 21.50 -7.61
C ARG A 169 5.05 20.76 -7.68
N PHE A 170 5.34 19.85 -6.75
CA PHE A 170 6.62 19.10 -6.72
C PHE A 170 6.64 17.85 -7.60
N ILE A 171 5.50 17.45 -8.15
CA ILE A 171 5.36 16.19 -8.88
C ILE A 171 5.73 16.36 -10.36
N ASP A 172 5.99 17.58 -10.84
CA ASP A 172 6.26 17.82 -12.27
C ASP A 172 7.42 16.97 -12.81
N THR A 173 8.46 16.66 -12.02
CA THR A 173 9.58 15.80 -12.49
C THR A 173 9.17 14.32 -12.59
N ILE A 174 8.55 13.75 -11.55
CA ILE A 174 8.08 12.35 -11.55
C ILE A 174 6.95 12.16 -12.57
N ARG A 175 6.05 13.15 -12.68
CA ARG A 175 5.01 13.22 -13.70
C ARG A 175 5.61 13.25 -15.11
N ASN A 176 6.66 14.02 -15.35
CA ASN A 176 7.36 14.03 -16.64
C ASN A 176 8.00 12.67 -16.94
N VAL A 177 8.58 11.99 -15.95
CA VAL A 177 9.13 10.63 -16.10
C VAL A 177 8.02 9.60 -16.39
N LEU A 178 6.90 9.64 -15.66
CA LEU A 178 5.77 8.72 -15.85
C LEU A 178 5.02 8.97 -17.17
N ILE A 179 4.99 10.23 -17.64
CA ILE A 179 4.50 10.61 -18.97
C ILE A 179 5.48 10.10 -20.05
N ALA A 180 6.79 10.26 -19.85
CA ALA A 180 7.83 9.80 -20.78
C ALA A 180 7.90 8.26 -20.89
N LEU A 181 7.59 7.53 -19.81
CA LEU A 181 7.58 6.07 -19.75
C LEU A 181 6.25 5.44 -20.21
N GLY A 182 5.26 6.23 -20.64
CA GLY A 182 4.02 5.70 -21.19
C GLY A 182 3.01 5.14 -20.17
N GLY A 183 3.04 5.58 -18.90
CA GLY A 183 1.90 5.44 -18.00
C GLY A 183 2.21 5.20 -16.51
N MET A 184 1.55 5.99 -15.65
CA MET A 184 1.55 5.86 -14.17
C MET A 184 1.17 4.44 -13.68
N MET A 185 0.36 3.72 -14.46
CA MET A 185 -0.16 2.40 -14.08
C MET A 185 0.89 1.28 -14.15
N GLY A 186 1.96 1.43 -14.93
CA GLY A 186 2.97 0.39 -15.09
C GLY A 186 3.94 0.31 -13.90
N PHE A 187 4.40 1.47 -13.42
CA PHE A 187 5.38 1.57 -12.34
C PHE A 187 4.79 1.15 -10.99
N SER A 188 3.58 1.63 -10.66
CA SER A 188 2.92 1.24 -9.40
C SER A 188 2.61 -0.25 -9.35
N LYS A 189 2.18 -0.84 -10.47
CA LYS A 189 1.88 -2.28 -10.54
C LYS A 189 3.11 -3.16 -10.30
N ILE A 190 4.29 -2.77 -10.79
CA ILE A 190 5.54 -3.51 -10.53
C ILE A 190 5.90 -3.43 -9.04
N GLN A 191 5.85 -2.24 -8.44
CA GLN A 191 6.13 -2.03 -7.01
C GLN A 191 5.18 -2.88 -6.14
N TRP A 192 3.88 -2.84 -6.44
CA TRP A 192 2.88 -3.61 -5.70
C TRP A 192 3.01 -5.12 -5.93
N LYS A 193 3.36 -5.54 -7.14
CA LYS A 193 3.55 -6.96 -7.42
C LYS A 193 4.72 -7.51 -6.61
N SER A 194 5.86 -6.83 -6.63
CA SER A 194 7.03 -7.19 -5.84
C SER A 194 6.74 -7.22 -4.34
N LEU A 195 5.95 -6.26 -3.81
CA LEU A 195 5.54 -6.29 -2.41
C LEU A 195 4.64 -7.51 -2.10
N THR A 196 3.61 -7.78 -2.91
CA THR A 196 2.72 -8.93 -2.67
C THR A 196 3.45 -10.27 -2.79
N GLU A 197 4.44 -10.38 -3.67
CA GLU A 197 5.26 -11.60 -3.81
C GLU A 197 6.23 -11.74 -2.63
N GLY A 198 6.93 -10.66 -2.27
CA GLY A 198 7.86 -10.63 -1.15
C GLY A 198 7.21 -10.91 0.21
N LEU A 199 5.99 -10.42 0.44
CA LEU A 199 5.21 -10.76 1.63
C LEU A 199 4.97 -12.27 1.75
N LEU A 200 4.87 -12.98 0.62
CA LEU A 200 4.65 -14.42 0.56
C LEU A 200 5.95 -15.23 0.49
N ASP A 201 7.12 -14.60 0.44
CA ASP A 201 8.41 -15.27 0.26
C ASP A 201 9.09 -15.61 1.59
N PHE A 202 8.65 -16.69 2.22
CA PHE A 202 9.01 -17.10 3.58
C PHE A 202 10.44 -17.62 3.71
#